data_AF-A0A523A453-F1
#
_entry.id   AF-A0A523A453-F1
#
_cell.length_a   1.000
_cell.length_b   1.000
_cell.length_c   1.000
_cell.angle_alpha   90.00
_cell.angle_beta   90.00
_cell.angle_gamma   90.00
#
_symmetry.space_group_name_H-M   'P 1'
#
loop_
_entity.id
_entity.type
_entity.pdbx_description
1 polymer ?
#
loop_
_entity_poly.entity_id
_entity_poly.type
_entity_poly.pdbx_seq_one_letter_code
_entity_poly.pdbx_strand_id
1 'polypeptide(L)' 'MILRRTCKQVAALLIAREDRKLPVADRIALRLHLAACQACPIFERQILTVRNAMRQWRNYVEN' A
#
# COMPACT_ATOMS: atom_id res chain seq x y z
N MET A 1 3.19 -1.76 -18.63
CA MET A 1 2.13 -2.65 -19.17
C MET A 1 2.40 -3.99 -18.50
N ILE A 2 1.54 -4.50 -17.61
CA ILE A 2 0.51 -5.46 -18.02
C ILE A 2 -0.85 -5.30 -17.30
N LEU A 3 -1.02 -4.41 -16.31
CA LEU A 3 -2.34 -4.20 -15.66
C LEU A 3 -2.63 -2.71 -15.40
N ARG A 4 -2.78 -1.92 -16.48
CA ARG A 4 -3.22 -0.50 -16.58
C ARG A 4 -2.60 0.55 -15.63
N ARG A 5 -1.74 0.17 -14.68
CA ARG A 5 -1.14 1.03 -13.66
C ARG A 5 0.38 0.89 -13.66
N THR A 6 1.08 2.02 -13.59
CA THR A 6 2.54 2.07 -13.42
C THR A 6 2.92 1.84 -11.95
N CYS A 7 4.18 1.50 -11.67
CA CYS A 7 4.68 1.36 -10.30
C CYS A 7 4.43 2.63 -9.47
N LYS A 8 4.57 3.83 -10.07
CA LYS A 8 4.25 5.11 -9.42
C LYS A 8 2.78 5.22 -9.01
N GLN A 9 1.86 4.80 -9.88
CA GLN A 9 0.43 4.82 -9.58
C GLN A 9 0.07 3.78 -8.51
N VAL A 10 0.73 2.62 -8.51
CA VAL A 10 0.57 1.58 -7.49
C VAL A 10 1.08 2.07 -6.14
N ALA A 11 2.23 2.73 -6.09
CA ALA A 11 2.75 3.34 -4.87
C ALA A 11 1.79 4.39 -4.31
N ALA A 12 1.23 5.25 -5.17
CA ALA A 12 0.22 6.22 -4.77
C ALA A 12 -1.05 5.55 -4.21
N LEU A 13 -1.51 4.44 -4.81
CA LEU A 13 -2.63 3.66 -4.30
C LEU A 13 -2.33 2.99 -2.96
N LEU A 14 -1.11 2.47 -2.77
CA LEU A 14 -0.68 1.88 -1.50
C LEU A 14 -0.70 2.89 -0.36
N ILE A 15 -0.22 4.11 -0.60
CA ILE A 15 -0.29 5.20 0.37
C ILE A 15 -1.75 5.60 0.61
N ALA A 16 -2.53 5.82 -0.46
CA ALA A 16 -3.92 6.23 -0.34
C ALA A 16 -4.80 5.19 0.41
N ARG A 17 -4.42 3.91 0.40
CA ARG A 17 -5.10 2.85 1.17
C ARG A 17 -4.96 3.05 2.69
N GLU A 18 -3.91 3.69 3.14
CA GLU A 18 -3.69 3.97 4.57
C GLU A 18 -4.56 5.12 5.07
N ASP A 19 -4.85 6.10 4.20
CA ASP A 19 -5.70 7.25 4.54
C ASP A 19 -7.19 6.97 4.29
N ARG A 20 -7.52 6.18 3.26
CA ARG A 20 -8.91 5.96 2.83
C ARG A 20 -9.15 4.56 2.26
N LYS A 21 -10.41 4.13 2.29
CA LYS A 21 -10.85 2.89 1.63
C LYS A 21 -10.74 3.05 0.11
N LEU A 22 -10.06 2.11 -0.54
CA LEU A 22 -9.95 2.08 -2.00
C LEU A 22 -11.20 1.46 -2.66
N PRO A 23 -11.63 1.98 -3.83
CA PRO A 23 -12.61 1.30 -4.68
C PRO A 23 -12.21 -0.15 -4.98
N VAL A 24 -13.19 -1.03 -5.16
CA VAL A 24 -12.94 -2.47 -5.40
C VAL A 24 -12.06 -2.69 -6.63
N ALA A 25 -12.31 -1.94 -7.72
CA ALA A 25 -11.51 -2.01 -8.95
C ALA A 25 -10.03 -1.70 -8.71
N ASP A 26 -9.72 -0.66 -7.93
CA ASP A 26 -8.34 -0.29 -7.61
C ASP A 26 -7.68 -1.34 -6.70
N ARG A 27 -8.43 -1.99 -5.80
CA ARG A 27 -7.91 -3.11 -5.00
C ARG A 27 -7.53 -4.31 -5.85
N ILE A 28 -8.33 -4.64 -6.86
CA ILE A 28 -8.03 -5.74 -7.79
C ILE A 28 -6.80 -5.40 -8.64
N ALA A 29 -6.76 -4.19 -9.23
CA ALA A 29 -5.63 -3.74 -10.03
C ALA A 29 -4.32 -3.73 -9.22
N LEU A 30 -4.38 -3.29 -7.95
CA LEU A 30 -3.25 -3.31 -7.02
C LEU A 30 -2.73 -4.73 -6.80
N ARG A 31 -3.61 -5.69 -6.45
CA ARG A 31 -3.22 -7.09 -6.21
C ARG A 31 -2.57 -7.72 -7.43
N LEU A 32 -3.16 -7.51 -8.61
CA LEU A 32 -2.63 -8.06 -9.84
C LEU A 32 -1.26 -7.45 -10.19
N HIS A 33 -1.03 -6.16 -9.95
CA HIS A 33 0.28 -5.55 -10.16
C HIS A 33 1.33 -6.07 -9.16
N LEU A 34 0.96 -6.24 -7.89
CA LEU A 34 1.87 -6.77 -6.87
C LEU A 34 2.32 -8.20 -7.18
N ALA A 35 1.45 -9.02 -7.79
CA ALA A 35 1.82 -10.36 -8.25
C ALA A 35 2.78 -10.36 -9.46
N ALA A 36 2.70 -9.32 -10.31
CA ALA A 36 3.47 -9.22 -11.56
C ALA A 36 4.76 -8.39 -11.43
N CYS A 37 4.96 -7.66 -10.32
CA CYS A 37 6.09 -6.76 -10.13
C CYS A 37 6.94 -7.19 -8.92
N GLN A 38 8.26 -7.19 -9.07
CA GLN A 38 9.19 -7.52 -7.98
C GLN A 38 9.42 -6.36 -7.00
N ALA A 39 9.35 -5.11 -7.48
CA ALA A 39 9.66 -3.92 -6.67
C ALA A 39 8.47 -3.48 -5.79
N CYS A 40 7.24 -3.51 -6.31
CA CYS A 40 6.08 -2.99 -5.59
C CYS A 40 5.75 -3.74 -4.28
N PRO A 41 5.91 -5.08 -4.16
CA PRO A 41 5.76 -5.78 -2.90
C PRO A 41 6.77 -5.36 -1.82
N ILE A 42 7.99 -4.95 -2.22
CA ILE A 42 8.99 -4.41 -1.28
C ILE A 42 8.49 -3.08 -0.71
N PHE A 43 8.00 -2.20 -1.58
CA PHE A 43 7.43 -0.92 -1.16
C PHE A 43 6.20 -1.10 -0.26
N GLU A 44 5.30 -2.04 -0.56
CA GLU A 44 4.16 -2.35 0.33
C GLU A 44 4.64 -2.74 1.75
N ARG A 45 5.67 -3.59 1.86
CA ARG A 45 6.25 -3.96 3.16
C ARG A 45 6.81 -2.76 3.90
N GLN A 46 7.47 -1.82 3.22
CA GLN A 46 7.97 -0.59 3.84
C GLN A 46 6.83 0.26 4.44
N ILE A 47 5.73 0.43 3.69
CA ILE A 47 4.55 1.14 4.20
C ILE A 47 3.92 0.44 5.40
N LEU A 48 3.85 -0.89 5.39
CA LEU A 48 3.36 -1.67 6.54
C LEU A 48 4.23 -1.47 7.79
N THR A 49 5.55 -1.41 7.64
CA THR A 49 6.47 -1.10 8.74
C THR A 49 6.17 0.26 9.35
N VAL A 50 6.08 1.31 8.53
CA VAL A 50 5.78 2.67 9.00
C VAL A 50 4.43 2.70 9.71
N ARG A 51 3.39 2.08 9.14
CA ARG A 51 2.06 2.02 9.75
C ARG A 51 2.06 1.35 11.11
N ASN A 52 2.76 0.22 11.23
CA ASN A 52 2.81 -0.52 12.49
C ASN A 52 3.56 0.27 13.57
N ALA A 53 4.68 0.92 13.21
CA ALA A 53 5.40 1.81 14.12
C ALA A 53 4.51 2.97 14.60
N MET A 54 3.77 3.61 13.70
CA MET A 54 2.84 4.70 14.07
C MET A 54 1.67 4.22 14.95
N ARG A 55 1.17 3.01 14.73
CA ARG A 55 0.14 2.40 15.61
C ARG A 55 0.69 2.15 17.01
N GLN A 56 1.89 1.57 17.11
CA GLN A 56 2.56 1.34 18.39
C GLN A 56 2.82 2.65 19.13
N TRP A 57 3.29 3.67 18.42
CA TRP A 57 3.50 5.01 18.99
C TRP A 57 2.21 5.61 19.57
N ARG A 58 1.10 5.55 18.83
CA ARG A 58 -0.19 6.05 19.34
C ARG A 58 -0.63 5.31 20.61
N ASN A 59 -0.55 3.98 20.60
CA ASN A 59 -0.89 3.18 21.78
C ASN A 59 -0.01 3.51 22.98
N TYR A 60 1.26 3.87 22.77
CA TYR A 60 2.15 4.32 23.84
C TYR A 60 1.77 5.69 24.40
N VAL A 61 1.34 6.63 23.55
CA VAL A 61 0.93 7.97 24.01
C VAL A 61 -0.41 7.96 24.76
N GLU A 62 -1.32 7.05 24.37
CA GLU A 62 -2.66 6.94 24.99
C GLU A 62 -2.66 6.17 26.32
N ASN A 63 -1.56 5.51 26.69
CA ASN A 63 -1.43 4.68 27.90
C ASN A 63 -0.41 5.25 28.89
#